data_AF-A0A1V4QQL4-F1
#
_entry.id   AF-A0A1V4QQL4-F1
#
_cell.length_a   1.000
_cell.length_b   1.000
_cell.length_c   1.000
_cell.angle_alpha   90.00
_cell.angle_beta   90.00
_cell.angle_gamma   90.00
#
_symmetry.space_group_name_H-M   'P 1'
#
loop_
_entity.id
_entity.type
_entity.pdbx_description
1 polymer ?
#
loop_
_entity_poly.entity_id
_entity_poly.type
_entity_poly.pdbx_seq_one_letter_code
_entity_poly.pdbx_strand_id
1 'polypeptide(L)'
;MRLPGTALGGGLGEGWPEPRPDAAGEETADLDGRQALALAADLARAGRYDQAEQVLLQARGEPVLRPVALDLQARIYAQQGRYCEAEACWLEAVRLSPGNPRYRQGLDAIANERRASGWDRVFVPALAAAATTVMLLAAFYFGMEVGRRRPLVAPQPAVATDKGVSKGIEALAKRLDALEAAVTAGLAPRAAPRARPEGAPEAAAPGPFAASSQPGTASAPAD
;
A
#
# COMPACT_ATOMS: atom_id res chain seq x y z
N MET A 1 -36.74 -76.74 15.92
CA MET A 1 -35.61 -76.55 14.98
C MET A 1 -36.03 -75.56 13.91
N ARG A 2 -35.25 -74.49 13.73
CA ARG A 2 -35.29 -73.43 12.69
C ARG A 2 -36.64 -73.05 12.06
N LEU A 3 -37.07 -71.81 12.35
CA LEU A 3 -37.86 -70.98 11.45
C LEU A 3 -37.02 -69.79 10.94
N PRO A 4 -37.37 -69.22 9.77
CA PRO A 4 -36.48 -68.45 8.89
C PRO A 4 -36.48 -66.93 9.18
N GLY A 5 -35.50 -66.26 8.59
CA GLY A 5 -35.15 -64.87 8.87
C GLY A 5 -36.21 -63.83 8.52
N THR A 6 -36.24 -62.82 9.37
CA THR A 6 -36.81 -61.49 9.14
C THR A 6 -35.66 -60.49 9.10
N ALA A 7 -35.16 -60.23 7.90
CA ALA A 7 -34.30 -59.10 7.57
C ALA A 7 -35.14 -58.11 6.75
N LEU A 8 -35.70 -57.11 7.44
CA LEU A 8 -36.28 -55.86 6.93
C LEU A 8 -35.96 -54.86 8.06
N GLY A 9 -35.17 -53.81 7.91
CA GLY A 9 -34.95 -52.96 6.75
C GLY A 9 -35.55 -51.60 7.06
N GLY A 10 -34.72 -50.55 7.09
CA GLY A 10 -35.17 -49.17 6.90
C GLY A 10 -34.95 -48.20 8.07
N GLY A 11 -33.76 -47.62 8.12
CA GLY A 11 -33.57 -46.16 8.18
C GLY A 11 -34.25 -45.38 9.31
N LEU A 12 -33.57 -45.26 10.44
CA LEU A 12 -33.58 -44.02 11.24
C LEU A 12 -32.13 -43.66 11.58
N GLY A 13 -31.30 -43.63 10.55
CA GLY A 13 -30.12 -42.76 10.56
C GLY A 13 -30.60 -41.35 10.30
N GLU A 14 -31.33 -40.75 11.25
CA GLU A 14 -31.40 -39.31 11.34
C GLU A 14 -30.01 -38.85 11.77
N GLY A 15 -29.11 -38.82 10.80
CA GLY A 15 -27.87 -38.09 10.89
C GLY A 15 -28.26 -36.64 11.03
N TRP A 16 -28.52 -36.20 12.26
CA TRP A 16 -28.37 -34.81 12.63
C TRP A 16 -27.02 -34.40 12.05
N PRO A 17 -26.98 -33.43 11.12
CA PRO A 17 -25.71 -32.95 10.62
C PRO A 17 -24.95 -32.48 11.86
N GLU A 18 -23.93 -33.24 12.25
CA GLU A 18 -22.98 -32.84 13.29
C GLU A 18 -22.61 -31.38 13.00
N PRO A 19 -22.87 -30.45 13.94
CA PRO A 19 -22.58 -29.04 13.71
C PRO A 19 -21.11 -28.94 13.38
N ARG A 20 -20.86 -28.55 12.13
CA ARG A 20 -19.53 -28.38 11.56
C ARG A 20 -18.74 -27.49 12.56
N PRO A 21 -17.59 -27.92 13.10
CA PRO A 21 -16.91 -27.18 14.18
C PRO A 21 -16.48 -25.76 13.77
N ASP A 22 -16.40 -25.49 12.48
CA ASP A 22 -16.27 -24.18 11.84
C ASP A 22 -17.54 -23.32 11.93
N ALA A 23 -18.74 -23.91 11.87
CA ALA A 23 -20.01 -23.18 11.92
C ALA A 23 -20.31 -22.56 13.29
N ALA A 24 -19.90 -23.22 14.39
CA ALA A 24 -20.07 -22.67 15.74
C ALA A 24 -19.24 -21.39 15.96
N GLY A 25 -18.04 -21.31 15.36
CA GLY A 25 -17.19 -20.13 15.42
C GLY A 25 -17.76 -18.94 14.65
N GLU A 26 -18.28 -19.19 13.44
CA GLU A 26 -18.91 -18.16 12.60
C GLU A 26 -20.18 -17.59 13.25
N GLU A 27 -21.01 -18.42 13.88
CA GLU A 27 -22.23 -17.97 14.56
C GLU A 27 -21.91 -17.10 15.79
N THR A 28 -20.88 -17.46 16.57
CA THR A 28 -20.44 -16.64 17.71
C THR A 28 -19.85 -15.29 17.28
N ALA A 29 -19.06 -15.27 16.20
CA ALA A 29 -18.44 -14.05 15.69
C ALA A 29 -19.48 -13.06 15.15
N ASP A 30 -20.52 -13.55 14.48
CA ASP A 30 -21.64 -12.71 14.01
C ASP A 30 -22.46 -12.15 15.20
N LEU A 31 -22.70 -12.97 16.23
CA LEU A 31 -23.35 -12.50 17.46
C LEU A 31 -22.55 -11.39 18.16
N ASP A 32 -21.24 -11.56 18.31
CA ASP A 32 -20.34 -10.57 18.91
C ASP A 32 -20.32 -9.28 18.09
N GLY A 33 -20.22 -9.38 16.76
CA GLY A 33 -20.27 -8.24 15.86
C GLY A 33 -21.60 -7.46 15.92
N ARG A 34 -22.74 -8.17 16.02
CA ARG A 34 -24.06 -7.55 16.17
C ARG A 34 -24.21 -6.85 17.53
N GLN A 35 -23.69 -7.45 18.60
CA GLN A 35 -23.66 -6.82 19.92
C GLN A 35 -22.80 -5.56 19.93
N ALA A 36 -21.62 -5.59 19.30
CA ALA A 36 -20.76 -4.43 19.15
C ALA A 36 -21.47 -3.28 18.40
N LEU A 37 -22.20 -3.58 17.33
CA LEU A 37 -23.01 -2.57 16.61
C LEU A 37 -24.08 -1.93 17.51
N ALA A 38 -24.78 -2.73 18.30
CA ALA A 38 -25.81 -2.23 19.22
C ALA A 38 -25.19 -1.31 20.28
N LEU A 39 -24.08 -1.74 20.90
CA LEU A 39 -23.36 -0.96 21.89
C LEU A 39 -22.84 0.35 21.31
N ALA A 40 -22.26 0.33 20.11
CA ALA A 40 -21.79 1.54 19.43
C ALA A 40 -22.93 2.53 19.16
N ALA A 41 -24.11 2.03 18.77
CA ALA A 41 -25.28 2.88 18.55
C ALA A 41 -25.75 3.54 19.85
N ASP A 42 -25.72 2.83 20.98
CA ASP A 42 -26.09 3.37 22.28
C ASP A 42 -25.08 4.40 22.79
N LEU A 43 -23.78 4.14 22.62
CA LEU A 43 -22.71 5.09 22.92
C LEU A 43 -22.84 6.37 22.09
N ALA A 44 -23.16 6.25 20.80
CA ALA A 44 -23.40 7.39 19.93
C ALA A 44 -24.61 8.23 20.39
N ARG A 45 -25.72 7.58 20.78
CA ARG A 45 -26.89 8.28 21.35
C ARG A 45 -26.56 8.99 22.66
N ALA A 46 -25.67 8.42 23.46
CA ALA A 46 -25.16 9.04 24.69
C ALA A 46 -24.13 10.16 24.46
N GLY A 47 -23.79 10.46 23.20
CA GLY A 47 -22.79 11.47 22.82
C GLY A 47 -21.34 11.04 23.06
N ARG A 48 -21.09 9.77 23.42
CA ARG A 48 -19.76 9.21 23.65
C ARG A 48 -19.16 8.69 22.35
N TYR A 49 -18.91 9.61 21.42
CA TYR A 49 -18.56 9.23 20.06
C TYR A 49 -17.21 8.53 19.94
N ASP A 50 -16.18 8.94 20.69
CA ASP A 50 -14.86 8.29 20.65
C ASP A 50 -14.94 6.80 21.03
N GLN A 51 -15.77 6.49 22.03
CA GLN A 51 -16.00 5.11 22.47
C GLN A 51 -16.81 4.34 21.42
N ALA A 52 -17.81 4.97 20.81
CA ALA A 52 -18.59 4.36 19.74
C ALA A 52 -17.70 3.99 18.53
N GLU A 53 -16.78 4.87 18.14
CA GLU A 53 -15.81 4.61 17.07
C GLU A 53 -14.90 3.43 17.39
N GLN A 54 -14.40 3.33 18.62
CA GLN A 54 -13.57 2.20 19.05
C GLN A 54 -14.31 0.87 19.00
N VAL A 55 -15.56 0.83 19.45
CA VAL A 55 -16.40 -0.38 19.41
C VAL A 55 -16.72 -0.77 17.97
N LEU A 56 -16.92 0.21 17.08
CA LEU A 56 -17.17 -0.02 15.65
C LEU A 56 -16.01 -0.69 14.92
N LEU A 57 -14.77 -0.50 15.37
CA LEU A 57 -13.61 -1.18 14.79
C LEU A 57 -13.69 -2.70 14.93
N GLN A 58 -14.27 -3.20 16.03
CA GLN A 58 -14.48 -4.63 16.26
C GLN A 58 -15.51 -5.18 15.25
N ALA A 59 -16.65 -4.50 15.10
CA ALA A 59 -17.71 -4.91 14.17
C ALA A 59 -17.30 -4.84 12.69
N ARG A 60 -16.29 -4.03 12.34
CA ARG A 60 -15.78 -3.91 10.96
C ARG A 60 -14.94 -5.11 10.51
N GLY A 61 -14.44 -5.91 11.45
CA GLY A 61 -13.74 -7.16 11.16
C GLY A 61 -14.64 -8.17 10.44
N GLU A 62 -15.95 -8.13 10.72
CA GLU A 62 -16.92 -9.06 10.17
C GLU A 62 -17.41 -8.62 8.77
N PRO A 63 -17.19 -9.42 7.70
CA PRO A 63 -17.52 -9.03 6.32
C PRO A 63 -19.00 -8.70 6.11
N VAL A 64 -19.89 -9.43 6.79
CA VAL A 64 -21.35 -9.27 6.66
C VAL A 64 -21.81 -7.96 7.31
N LEU A 65 -21.21 -7.59 8.44
CA LEU A 65 -21.61 -6.43 9.24
C LEU A 65 -20.87 -5.15 8.83
N ARG A 66 -19.76 -5.29 8.11
CA ARG A 66 -18.92 -4.17 7.66
C ARG A 66 -19.69 -3.04 6.96
N PRO A 67 -20.63 -3.28 6.02
CA PRO A 67 -21.40 -2.19 5.41
C PRO A 67 -22.29 -1.45 6.42
N VAL A 68 -22.85 -2.15 7.40
CA VAL A 68 -23.71 -1.59 8.46
C VAL A 68 -22.88 -0.81 9.47
N ALA A 69 -21.69 -1.31 9.83
CA ALA A 69 -20.72 -0.62 10.66
C ALA A 69 -20.28 0.71 10.02
N LEU A 70 -19.98 0.70 8.72
CA LEU A 70 -19.63 1.91 7.97
C LEU A 70 -20.75 2.95 7.95
N ASP A 71 -22.01 2.53 7.83
CA ASP A 71 -23.15 3.43 7.90
C ASP A 71 -23.30 4.09 9.28
N LEU A 72 -23.19 3.31 10.35
CA LEU A 72 -23.26 3.84 11.71
C LEU A 72 -22.10 4.80 11.99
N GLN A 73 -20.89 4.45 11.55
CA GLN A 73 -19.71 5.31 11.67
C GLN A 73 -19.88 6.63 10.90
N ALA A 74 -20.41 6.57 9.68
CA ALA A 74 -20.68 7.77 8.88
C ALA A 74 -21.68 8.71 9.58
N ARG A 75 -22.73 8.15 10.20
CA ARG A 75 -23.71 8.93 10.97
C ARG A 75 -23.08 9.58 12.20
N ILE A 76 -22.21 8.87 12.91
CA ILE A 76 -21.46 9.41 14.06
C ILE A 76 -20.58 10.58 13.62
N TYR A 77 -19.82 10.43 12.53
CA TYR A 77 -19.01 11.51 11.97
C TYR A 77 -19.87 12.71 11.53
N ALA A 78 -21.02 12.47 10.91
CA ALA A 78 -21.94 13.54 10.55
C ALA A 78 -22.46 14.29 11.79
N GLN A 79 -22.76 13.59 12.89
CA GLN A 79 -23.17 14.21 14.17
C GLN A 79 -22.05 15.03 14.82
N GLN A 80 -20.79 14.64 14.61
CA GLN A 80 -19.61 15.41 15.04
C GLN A 80 -19.29 16.60 14.11
N GLY A 81 -20.01 16.77 12.99
CA GLY A 81 -19.71 17.78 11.98
C GLY A 81 -18.53 17.41 11.05
N ARG A 82 -18.05 16.16 11.12
CA ARG A 82 -16.95 15.61 10.33
C ARG A 82 -17.47 15.03 9.02
N TYR A 83 -17.97 15.93 8.16
CA TYR A 83 -18.68 15.53 6.94
C TYR A 83 -17.80 14.85 5.89
N CYS A 84 -16.50 15.18 5.82
CA CYS A 84 -15.57 14.53 4.91
C CYS A 84 -15.37 13.04 5.24
N GLU A 85 -15.17 12.72 6.52
CA GLU A 85 -15.01 11.34 6.96
C GLU A 85 -16.31 10.55 6.81
N ALA A 86 -17.45 11.18 7.09
CA ALA A 86 -18.75 10.57 6.88
C ALA A 86 -19.01 10.21 5.41
N GLU A 87 -18.67 11.13 4.49
CA GLU A 87 -18.77 10.90 3.04
C GLU A 87 -17.89 9.72 2.60
N ALA A 88 -16.65 9.65 3.09
CA ALA A 88 -15.75 8.54 2.78
C ALA A 88 -16.31 7.18 3.26
N CYS A 89 -16.88 7.13 4.47
CA CYS A 89 -17.49 5.92 5.01
C CYS A 89 -18.70 5.46 4.19
N TRP A 90 -19.61 6.37 3.81
CA TRP A 90 -20.75 6.00 2.96
C TRP A 90 -20.35 5.62 1.54
N LEU A 91 -19.30 6.22 0.96
CA LEU A 91 -18.76 5.78 -0.32
C LEU A 91 -18.20 4.35 -0.25
N GLU A 92 -17.50 4.00 0.82
CA GLU A 92 -17.05 2.61 1.04
C GLU A 92 -18.25 1.66 1.21
N ALA A 93 -19.28 2.06 1.97
CA ALA A 93 -20.48 1.26 2.16
C ALA A 93 -21.24 1.02 0.84
N VAL A 94 -21.34 2.03 -0.03
CA VAL A 94 -21.94 1.90 -1.38
C VAL A 94 -21.11 0.96 -2.27
N ARG A 95 -19.78 1.00 -2.17
CA ARG A 95 -18.92 0.06 -2.93
C ARG A 95 -19.15 -1.38 -2.51
N LEU A 96 -19.34 -1.64 -1.22
CA LEU A 96 -19.60 -2.97 -0.69
C LEU A 96 -21.02 -3.47 -0.96
N SER A 97 -22.02 -2.59 -0.88
CA SER A 97 -23.41 -2.92 -1.14
C SER A 97 -24.10 -1.80 -1.94
N PRO A 98 -23.98 -1.85 -3.28
CA PRO A 98 -24.50 -0.79 -4.15
C PRO A 98 -26.03 -0.75 -4.25
N GLY A 99 -26.71 -1.81 -3.79
CA GLY A 99 -28.16 -1.95 -3.81
C GLY A 99 -28.88 -1.31 -2.62
N ASN A 100 -28.16 -0.83 -1.59
CA ASN A 100 -28.79 -0.26 -0.41
C ASN A 100 -29.03 1.26 -0.58
N PRO A 101 -30.30 1.73 -0.64
CA PRO A 101 -30.59 3.15 -0.84
C PRO A 101 -30.21 4.01 0.37
N ARG A 102 -30.07 3.44 1.58
CA ARG A 102 -29.75 4.21 2.80
C ARG A 102 -28.41 4.93 2.69
N TYR A 103 -27.41 4.31 2.09
CA TYR A 103 -26.08 4.92 1.98
C TYR A 103 -26.08 6.10 1.00
N ARG A 104 -26.88 6.00 -0.08
CA ARG A 104 -27.08 7.11 -1.02
C ARG A 104 -27.83 8.26 -0.37
N GLN A 105 -28.86 7.97 0.43
CA GLN A 105 -29.57 8.99 1.20
C GLN A 105 -28.64 9.73 2.18
N GLY A 106 -27.70 9.02 2.81
CA GLY A 106 -26.65 9.64 3.64
C GLY A 106 -25.77 10.61 2.83
N LEU A 107 -25.25 10.17 1.69
CA LEU A 107 -24.46 11.02 0.79
C LEU A 107 -25.24 12.26 0.33
N ASP A 108 -26.51 12.10 -0.04
CA ASP A 108 -27.38 13.20 -0.44
C ASP A 108 -27.60 14.19 0.71
N ALA A 109 -27.75 13.70 1.94
CA ALA A 109 -27.90 14.54 3.13
C ALA A 109 -26.64 15.39 3.38
N ILE A 110 -25.44 14.81 3.29
CA ILE A 110 -24.18 15.57 3.41
C ILE A 110 -24.01 16.56 2.26
N ALA A 111 -24.33 16.16 1.03
CA ALA A 111 -24.26 17.04 -0.12
C ALA A 111 -25.19 18.26 0.04
N ASN A 112 -26.36 18.06 0.66
CA ASN A 112 -27.28 19.15 0.96
C ASN A 112 -26.73 20.08 2.05
N GLU A 113 -26.16 19.52 3.12
CA GLU A 113 -25.54 20.31 4.20
C GLU A 113 -24.31 21.10 3.74
N ARG A 114 -23.45 20.53 2.88
CA ARG A 114 -22.33 21.27 2.27
C ARG A 114 -22.79 22.46 1.43
N ARG A 115 -23.88 22.30 0.66
CA ARG A 115 -24.47 23.40 -0.10
C ARG A 115 -25.05 24.49 0.81
N ALA A 116 -25.68 24.10 1.91
CA ALA A 116 -26.25 25.03 2.87
C ALA A 116 -25.17 25.80 3.67
N SER A 117 -24.08 25.12 4.04
CA SER A 117 -22.99 25.65 4.86
C SER A 117 -22.02 26.56 4.10
N GLY A 118 -22.11 26.63 2.76
CA GLY A 118 -21.19 27.43 1.93
C GLY A 118 -19.73 26.97 2.03
N TRP A 119 -19.49 25.76 2.52
CA TRP A 119 -18.18 25.21 2.86
C TRP A 119 -17.23 25.13 1.66
N ASP A 120 -17.78 24.94 0.46
CA ASP A 120 -17.05 25.00 -0.81
C ASP A 120 -16.40 26.37 -1.06
N ARG A 121 -16.96 27.44 -0.51
CA ARG A 121 -16.38 28.79 -0.60
C ARG A 121 -15.21 29.01 0.35
N VAL A 122 -15.03 28.14 1.34
CA VAL A 122 -13.99 28.27 2.38
C VAL A 122 -12.87 27.25 2.18
N PHE A 123 -13.20 25.97 1.98
CA PHE A 123 -12.21 24.90 1.89
C PHE A 123 -11.49 24.83 0.53
N VAL A 124 -12.18 25.06 -0.59
CA VAL A 124 -11.58 25.05 -1.93
C VAL A 124 -10.49 26.11 -2.08
N PRO A 125 -10.70 27.40 -1.72
CA PRO A 125 -9.63 28.38 -1.78
C PRO A 125 -8.54 28.12 -0.73
N ALA A 126 -8.86 27.59 0.45
CA ALA A 126 -7.86 27.26 1.47
C ALA A 126 -6.90 26.14 1.01
N LEU A 127 -7.42 25.09 0.35
CA LEU A 127 -6.60 24.01 -0.19
C LEU A 127 -5.72 24.50 -1.35
N ALA A 128 -6.28 25.35 -2.23
CA ALA A 128 -5.52 25.98 -3.31
C ALA A 128 -4.40 26.88 -2.76
N ALA A 129 -4.69 27.66 -1.71
CA ALA A 129 -3.69 28.49 -1.03
C ALA A 129 -2.56 27.61 -0.44
N ALA A 130 -2.90 26.54 0.28
CA ALA A 130 -1.91 25.63 0.83
C ALA A 130 -1.02 24.98 -0.26
N ALA A 131 -1.62 24.52 -1.36
CA ALA A 131 -0.89 23.97 -2.50
C ALA A 131 0.05 25.01 -3.12
N THR A 132 -0.39 26.26 -3.28
CA THR A 132 0.48 27.34 -3.76
C THR A 132 1.62 27.63 -2.78
N THR A 133 1.38 27.60 -1.47
CA THR A 133 2.44 27.79 -0.46
C THR A 133 3.48 26.67 -0.54
N VAL A 134 3.05 25.41 -0.66
CA VAL A 134 3.95 24.26 -0.83
C VAL A 134 4.75 24.37 -2.12
N MET A 135 4.12 24.77 -3.22
CA MET A 135 4.80 24.97 -4.51
C MET A 135 5.85 26.09 -4.45
N LEU A 136 5.54 27.20 -3.78
CA LEU A 136 6.50 28.29 -3.56
C LEU A 136 7.67 27.86 -2.67
N LEU A 137 7.40 27.11 -1.60
CA LEU A 137 8.46 26.55 -0.75
C LEU A 137 9.35 25.57 -1.51
N ALA A 138 8.75 24.70 -2.34
CA ALA A 138 9.50 23.78 -3.19
C ALA A 138 10.37 24.51 -4.21
N ALA A 139 9.83 25.54 -4.87
CA ALA A 139 10.58 26.39 -5.80
C ALA A 139 11.71 27.16 -5.10
N PHE A 140 11.46 27.68 -3.90
CA PHE A 140 12.46 28.36 -3.07
C PHE A 140 13.58 27.41 -2.65
N TYR A 141 13.23 26.21 -2.18
CA TYR A 141 14.19 25.18 -1.78
C TYR A 141 15.03 24.69 -2.97
N PHE A 142 14.39 24.49 -4.12
CA PHE A 142 15.05 24.12 -5.38
C PHE A 142 15.98 25.24 -5.89
N GLY A 143 15.56 26.50 -5.77
CA GLY A 143 16.39 27.66 -6.09
C GLY A 143 17.61 27.81 -5.18
N MET A 144 17.47 27.52 -3.88
CA MET A 144 18.60 27.51 -2.94
C MET A 144 19.60 26.39 -3.24
N GLU A 145 19.13 25.21 -3.64
CA GLU A 145 19.99 24.05 -3.93
C GLU A 145 20.84 24.26 -5.20
N VAL A 146 20.29 24.94 -6.21
CA VAL A 146 21.03 25.33 -7.42
C VAL A 146 22.02 26.48 -7.14
N GLY A 147 21.73 27.36 -6.19
CA GLY A 147 22.58 28.49 -5.80
C GLY A 147 23.90 28.11 -5.10
N ARG A 148 24.01 26.90 -4.53
CA ARG A 148 25.24 26.38 -3.91
C ARG A 148 26.32 25.96 -4.89
N ARG A 149 25.99 25.83 -6.18
CA ARG A 149 26.97 25.60 -7.25
C ARG A 149 27.35 26.91 -7.96
N ARG A 150 27.76 27.92 -7.19
CA ARG A 150 28.71 28.90 -7.72
C ARG A 150 30.09 28.27 -7.60
N PRO A 151 30.67 27.68 -8.67
CA PRO A 151 32.07 27.32 -8.59
C PRO A 151 32.84 28.61 -8.35
N LEU A 152 33.57 28.64 -7.23
CA LEU A 152 34.63 29.59 -6.98
C LEU A 152 35.59 29.52 -8.17
N VAL A 153 35.51 30.49 -9.08
CA VAL A 153 36.54 30.70 -10.09
C VAL A 153 37.76 31.24 -9.35
N ALA A 154 38.59 30.32 -8.85
CA ALA A 154 39.99 30.60 -8.56
C ALA A 154 40.77 30.55 -9.90
N PRO A 155 41.79 31.40 -10.08
CA PRO A 155 42.49 31.55 -11.36
C PRO A 155 43.18 30.25 -11.78
N GLN A 156 42.87 29.79 -12.99
CA GLN A 156 43.50 28.64 -13.63
C GLN A 156 45.03 28.85 -13.75
N PRO A 157 45.89 27.88 -13.38
CA PRO A 157 47.22 27.80 -13.95
C PRO A 157 47.10 27.36 -15.41
N ALA A 158 47.75 28.09 -16.32
CA ALA A 158 47.78 27.79 -17.73
C ALA A 158 48.29 26.35 -17.99
N VAL A 159 47.43 25.48 -18.53
CA VAL A 159 47.83 24.15 -19.03
C VAL A 159 47.44 24.03 -20.49
N ALA A 160 48.51 23.99 -21.29
CA ALA A 160 48.67 23.64 -22.70
C ALA A 160 47.45 23.07 -23.46
N THR A 161 47.06 23.78 -24.51
CA THR A 161 46.37 23.25 -25.68
C THR A 161 47.24 22.16 -26.33
N ASP A 162 46.90 20.88 -26.17
CA ASP A 162 47.64 19.80 -26.81
C ASP A 162 46.96 19.34 -28.11
N LYS A 163 47.72 19.50 -29.19
CA LYS A 163 47.39 19.27 -30.60
C LYS A 163 47.09 17.79 -30.94
N GLY A 164 47.10 16.91 -29.94
CA GLY A 164 46.82 15.48 -30.08
C GLY A 164 45.35 15.18 -30.37
N VAL A 165 44.42 15.95 -29.79
CA VAL A 165 42.98 15.72 -29.97
C VAL A 165 42.52 16.08 -31.39
N SER A 166 43.02 17.17 -31.96
CA SER A 166 42.70 17.58 -33.33
C SER A 166 43.24 16.59 -34.37
N LYS A 167 44.48 16.10 -34.19
CA LYS A 167 45.04 15.03 -35.05
C LYS A 167 44.24 13.73 -34.95
N GLY A 168 43.75 13.39 -33.76
CA GLY A 168 42.91 12.22 -33.54
C GLY A 168 41.59 12.29 -34.31
N ILE A 169 40.95 13.45 -34.32
CA ILE A 169 39.70 13.69 -35.05
C ILE A 169 39.93 13.62 -36.57
N GLU A 170 41.02 14.22 -37.08
CA GLU A 170 41.35 14.21 -38.51
C GLU A 170 41.69 12.80 -39.03
N ALA A 171 42.39 12.00 -38.22
CA ALA A 171 42.68 10.60 -38.55
C ALA A 171 41.40 9.72 -38.57
N LEU A 172 40.42 10.03 -37.71
CA LEU A 172 39.14 9.34 -37.67
C LEU A 172 38.29 9.67 -38.91
N ALA A 173 38.27 10.93 -39.34
CA ALA A 173 37.59 11.35 -40.56
C ALA A 173 38.14 10.61 -41.80
N LYS A 174 39.46 10.54 -41.96
CA LYS A 174 40.09 9.78 -43.06
C LYS A 174 39.75 8.30 -43.09
N ARG A 175 39.58 7.67 -41.92
CA ARG A 175 39.18 6.25 -41.82
C ARG A 175 37.73 6.03 -42.22
N LEU A 176 36.85 6.99 -41.91
CA LEU A 176 35.44 6.97 -42.32
C LEU A 176 35.31 7.07 -43.84
N ASP A 177 36.01 8.01 -44.48
CA ASP A 177 36.01 8.14 -45.93
C ASP A 177 36.53 6.88 -46.64
N ALA A 178 37.60 6.28 -46.10
CA ALA A 178 38.15 5.04 -46.65
C ALA A 178 37.21 3.84 -46.49
N LEU A 179 36.44 3.77 -45.40
CA LEU A 179 35.42 2.75 -45.18
C LEU A 179 34.22 2.97 -46.11
N GLU A 180 33.80 4.21 -46.31
CA GLU A 180 32.70 4.54 -47.23
C GLU A 180 33.07 4.22 -48.68
N ALA A 181 34.31 4.52 -49.09
CA ALA A 181 34.86 4.12 -50.38
C ALA A 181 34.94 2.59 -50.55
N ALA A 182 35.34 1.87 -49.50
CA ALA A 182 35.38 0.41 -49.52
C ALA A 182 33.99 -0.23 -49.56
N VAL A 183 32.98 0.42 -48.95
CA VAL A 183 31.58 -0.02 -48.96
C VAL A 183 30.93 0.26 -50.32
N THR A 184 31.24 1.39 -50.97
CA THR A 184 30.77 1.70 -52.33
C THR A 184 31.43 0.85 -53.41
N ALA A 185 32.63 0.30 -53.17
CA ALA A 185 33.35 -0.56 -54.12
C ALA A 185 32.86 -2.02 -54.19
N GLY A 186 31.91 -2.46 -53.34
CA GLY A 186 31.23 -3.76 -53.47
C GLY A 186 31.83 -4.93 -52.66
N LEU A 187 30.99 -5.48 -51.78
CA LEU A 187 31.08 -6.64 -50.85
C LEU A 187 32.26 -7.65 -50.85
N ALA A 188 32.69 -7.94 -49.59
CA ALA A 188 33.02 -9.25 -48.96
C ALA A 188 34.46 -9.85 -49.08
N PRO A 189 34.84 -10.83 -48.22
CA PRO A 189 34.80 -10.95 -46.74
C PRO A 189 36.12 -11.53 -46.14
N ARG A 190 36.40 -11.44 -44.82
CA ARG A 190 37.15 -12.52 -44.12
C ARG A 190 37.10 -12.54 -42.57
N ALA A 191 36.46 -13.61 -42.09
CA ALA A 191 36.82 -14.48 -40.96
C ALA A 191 36.90 -13.94 -39.52
N ALA A 192 35.92 -14.37 -38.72
CA ALA A 192 36.11 -14.73 -37.30
C ALA A 192 37.06 -15.95 -37.16
N PRO A 193 37.56 -16.26 -35.94
CA PRO A 193 36.90 -17.34 -35.20
C PRO A 193 36.85 -17.20 -33.66
N ARG A 194 35.92 -17.99 -33.11
CA ARG A 194 35.55 -18.28 -31.70
C ARG A 194 36.66 -18.88 -30.82
N ALA A 195 36.55 -18.69 -29.49
CA ALA A 195 36.56 -19.74 -28.43
C ALA A 195 36.33 -19.05 -27.05
N ARG A 196 35.22 -19.29 -26.32
CA ARG A 196 34.86 -20.37 -25.37
C ARG A 196 35.19 -19.99 -23.90
N PRO A 197 34.22 -20.00 -22.96
CA PRO A 197 34.43 -19.62 -21.56
C PRO A 197 34.64 -20.86 -20.66
N GLU A 198 35.65 -20.84 -19.79
CA GLU A 198 35.80 -21.76 -18.64
C GLU A 198 36.77 -21.12 -17.63
N GLY A 199 36.45 -21.18 -16.34
CA GLY A 199 37.39 -20.78 -15.28
C GLY A 199 36.72 -20.27 -14.01
N ALA A 200 36.18 -21.17 -13.20
CA ALA A 200 36.01 -20.97 -11.76
C ALA A 200 37.37 -21.12 -11.04
N PRO A 201 37.52 -20.48 -9.87
CA PRO A 201 38.05 -21.18 -8.68
C PRO A 201 37.19 -20.81 -7.45
N GLU A 202 36.75 -21.67 -6.52
CA GLU A 202 37.34 -22.79 -5.76
C GLU A 202 38.66 -22.49 -5.05
N ALA A 203 38.57 -22.12 -3.76
CA ALA A 203 39.52 -22.40 -2.67
C ALA A 203 38.84 -21.96 -1.35
N ALA A 204 38.38 -22.87 -0.49
CA ALA A 204 39.13 -23.58 0.57
C ALA A 204 39.47 -22.66 1.77
N ALA A 205 38.69 -22.66 2.87
CA ALA A 205 38.83 -23.53 4.08
C ALA A 205 39.66 -22.82 5.20
N PRO A 206 39.79 -23.33 6.46
CA PRO A 206 38.81 -23.91 7.40
C PRO A 206 38.96 -23.49 8.92
N GLY A 207 37.87 -23.60 9.70
CA GLY A 207 37.76 -24.01 11.14
C GLY A 207 38.45 -23.19 12.27
N PRO A 208 38.32 -23.59 13.57
CA PRO A 208 37.21 -24.24 14.29
C PRO A 208 36.92 -23.68 15.72
N PHE A 209 35.75 -24.03 16.28
CA PHE A 209 35.39 -24.24 17.71
C PHE A 209 36.02 -23.42 18.87
N ALA A 210 35.17 -22.74 19.65
CA ALA A 210 35.07 -22.81 21.13
C ALA A 210 33.92 -21.88 21.60
N ALA A 211 32.76 -22.37 22.02
CA ALA A 211 32.44 -22.73 23.41
C ALA A 211 32.68 -21.59 24.42
N SER A 212 31.61 -20.93 24.87
CA SER A 212 31.45 -20.42 26.24
C SER A 212 29.99 -20.03 26.50
N SER A 213 29.26 -21.00 27.04
CA SER A 213 28.08 -20.80 27.88
C SER A 213 28.51 -20.11 29.19
N GLN A 214 27.66 -19.23 29.75
CA GLN A 214 27.37 -18.99 31.20
C GLN A 214 26.88 -17.53 31.45
N PRO A 215 26.18 -17.27 32.58
CA PRO A 215 24.91 -16.54 32.61
C PRO A 215 24.89 -15.36 33.61
N GLY A 216 23.70 -14.78 33.83
CA GLY A 216 23.41 -13.80 34.89
C GLY A 216 22.84 -12.51 34.29
N THR A 217 21.87 -11.81 34.87
CA THR A 217 21.48 -11.69 36.28
C THR A 217 20.05 -11.16 36.38
N ALA A 218 19.48 -11.36 37.57
CA ALA A 218 18.17 -10.92 38.01
C ALA A 218 17.94 -9.40 37.98
N SER A 219 16.68 -8.99 37.83
CA SER A 219 16.12 -7.89 38.62
C SER A 219 14.62 -8.03 38.77
N ALA A 220 14.21 -8.04 40.04
CA ALA A 220 12.85 -7.84 40.51
C ALA A 220 12.35 -6.42 40.17
N PRO A 221 11.08 -6.11 40.50
CA PRO A 221 10.92 -5.34 41.74
C PRO A 221 9.76 -5.81 42.62
N ALA A 222 9.90 -5.41 43.89
CA ALA A 222 8.91 -5.43 44.94
C ALA A 222 7.93 -4.25 44.80
N ASP A 223 6.65 -4.52 44.97
CA ASP A 223 5.68 -3.95 45.94
C ASP A 223 4.24 -4.07 45.40
#